data_AF-A0A433PND8-F1
#
_entry.id   AF-A0A433PND8-F1
#
_cell.length_a   1.000
_cell.length_b   1.000
_cell.length_c   1.000
_cell.angle_alpha   90.00
_cell.angle_beta   90.00
_cell.angle_gamma   90.00
#
_symmetry.space_group_name_H-M   'P 1'
#
loop_
_entity.id
_entity.type
_entity.pdbx_description
1 polymer ?
#
loop_
_entity_poly.entity_id
_entity_poly.type
_entity_poly.pdbx_seq_one_letter_code
_entity_poly.pdbx_strand_id
1 'polypeptide(L)'
;MSSPQFDLDSPASSPASPSPAPAGKKHAHSMTSAELQKRQLDKLLKRVDRPMVIPDTPKSKEIKPPKDIVRNVQGSSAGAGSGEFHVYRAHRRREYARLKMLDENAKKSEEQMEYEAKIAEMKAVAEARTAKKRAKRQKKRSKVAVKKQKTLQDEGSDKEGSDKEESDKEESDKEGDKEEGDKEEGDKEDKDEGEE
;
A
#
# COMPACT_ATOMS: atom_id res chain seq x y z
N MET A 1 -49.87 46.81 26.58
CA MET A 1 -49.90 46.38 28.00
C MET A 1 -50.26 44.91 28.00
N SER A 2 -49.55 43.94 28.55
CA SER A 2 -48.34 43.90 29.36
C SER A 2 -47.88 42.45 29.25
N SER A 3 -46.65 42.19 28.79
CA SER A 3 -46.06 40.85 28.86
C SER A 3 -45.81 40.50 30.34
N PRO A 4 -46.12 39.29 30.83
CA PRO A 4 -45.67 38.87 32.15
C PRO A 4 -44.22 38.39 32.07
N GLN A 5 -43.36 39.08 32.82
CA GLN A 5 -42.00 38.65 33.17
C GLN A 5 -42.08 37.38 34.02
N PHE A 6 -41.17 36.44 33.76
CA PHE A 6 -40.77 35.42 34.73
C PHE A 6 -39.25 35.33 34.68
N ASP A 7 -38.62 35.98 35.66
CA ASP A 7 -37.24 35.74 36.05
C ASP A 7 -37.25 34.94 37.36
N LEU A 8 -36.09 34.31 37.62
CA LEU A 8 -35.65 33.55 38.82
C LEU A 8 -36.01 32.06 38.77
N ASP A 9 -35.18 31.12 39.21
CA ASP A 9 -33.77 30.96 39.55
C ASP A 9 -33.68 29.48 39.98
N SER A 10 -32.72 28.70 39.47
CA SER A 10 -32.32 27.45 40.11
C SER A 10 -30.98 26.95 39.54
N PRO A 11 -29.88 26.99 40.32
CA PRO A 11 -28.58 26.47 39.87
C PRO A 11 -28.50 24.96 40.10
N ALA A 12 -28.81 24.17 39.07
CA ALA A 12 -28.53 22.74 39.08
C ALA A 12 -27.02 22.50 38.93
N SER A 13 -26.39 22.28 40.08
CA SER A 13 -25.09 21.63 40.30
C SER A 13 -24.76 20.53 39.28
N SER A 14 -23.90 20.83 38.30
CA SER A 14 -23.19 19.79 37.53
C SER A 14 -22.19 19.06 38.45
N PRO A 15 -22.12 17.72 38.45
CA PRO A 15 -21.10 17.00 39.19
C PRO A 15 -19.76 17.27 38.52
N ALA A 16 -18.89 17.99 39.23
CA ALA A 16 -17.49 18.16 38.85
C ALA A 16 -16.87 16.78 38.60
N SER A 17 -16.46 16.54 37.35
CA SER A 17 -15.61 15.40 37.02
C SER A 17 -14.34 15.46 37.88
N PRO A 18 -13.84 14.33 38.42
CA PRO A 18 -12.60 14.35 39.16
C PRO A 18 -11.49 14.77 38.19
N SER A 19 -11.00 16.00 38.37
CA SER A 19 -9.80 16.48 37.71
C SER A 19 -8.70 15.44 37.91
N PRO A 20 -8.03 14.94 36.86
CA PRO A 20 -6.93 14.02 37.06
C PRO A 20 -5.88 14.76 37.88
N ALA A 21 -5.54 14.21 39.04
CA ALA A 21 -4.44 14.67 39.88
C ALA A 21 -3.19 14.89 39.01
N PRO A 22 -2.30 15.85 39.34
CA PRO A 22 -1.09 16.09 38.55
C PRO A 22 -0.23 14.84 38.59
N ALA A 23 -0.37 14.00 37.56
CA ALA A 23 0.47 12.84 37.37
C ALA A 23 1.91 13.35 37.32
N GLY A 24 2.74 12.87 38.25
CA GLY A 24 4.15 13.20 38.29
C GLY A 24 4.76 13.04 36.91
N LYS A 25 5.76 13.87 36.56
CA LYS A 25 6.40 13.84 35.24
C LYS A 25 6.83 12.42 34.91
N LYS A 26 6.03 11.73 34.09
CA LYS A 26 6.39 10.43 33.53
C LYS A 26 7.67 10.62 32.75
N HIS A 27 8.63 9.73 32.94
CA HIS A 27 9.89 9.84 32.21
C HIS A 27 9.62 9.76 30.71
N ALA A 28 10.37 10.52 29.92
CA ALA A 28 10.15 10.65 28.47
C ALA A 28 10.15 9.31 27.70
N HIS A 29 10.74 8.26 28.28
CA HIS A 29 10.79 6.90 27.74
C HIS A 29 9.58 6.02 28.09
N SER A 30 8.63 6.50 28.90
CA SER A 30 7.43 5.77 29.34
C SER A 30 6.13 6.30 28.72
N MET A 31 6.23 7.17 27.71
CA MET A 31 5.10 7.83 27.11
C MET A 31 4.40 6.93 26.09
N THR A 32 3.07 6.93 26.11
CA THR A 32 2.24 6.25 25.10
C THR A 32 2.36 6.92 23.73
N SER A 33 1.96 6.23 22.65
CA SER A 33 1.95 6.80 21.29
C SER A 33 1.14 8.11 21.22
N ALA A 34 -0.01 8.16 21.89
CA ALA A 34 -0.86 9.34 21.98
C ALA A 34 -0.18 10.48 22.75
N GLU A 35 0.52 10.18 23.84
CA GLU A 35 1.27 11.19 24.61
C GLU A 35 2.47 11.75 23.81
N LEU A 36 3.13 10.94 22.97
CA LEU A 36 4.18 11.40 22.06
C LEU A 36 3.65 12.35 20.98
N GLN A 37 2.52 12.00 20.36
CA GLN A 37 1.83 12.85 19.38
C GLN A 37 1.37 14.16 20.02
N LYS A 38 0.76 14.10 21.20
CA LYS A 38 0.37 15.30 21.96
C LYS A 38 1.55 16.23 22.19
N ARG A 39 2.70 15.70 22.61
CA ARG A 39 3.93 16.50 22.80
C ARG A 39 4.45 17.13 21.51
N GLN A 40 4.33 16.43 20.38
CA GLN A 40 4.68 16.97 19.07
C GLN A 40 3.73 18.09 18.64
N LEU A 41 2.41 17.90 18.86
CA LEU A 41 1.39 18.92 18.61
C LEU A 41 1.60 20.16 19.49
N ASP A 42 1.81 19.99 20.79
CA ASP A 42 2.11 21.09 21.71
C ASP A 42 3.35 21.88 21.29
N LYS A 43 4.33 21.22 20.64
CA LYS A 43 5.53 21.89 20.10
C LYS A 43 5.22 22.66 18.82
N LEU A 44 4.38 22.13 17.93
CA LEU A 44 3.97 22.78 16.69
C LEU A 44 3.05 23.98 16.97
N LEU A 45 2.08 23.82 17.86
CA LEU A 45 1.11 24.86 18.24
C LEU A 45 1.73 26.05 18.98
N LYS A 46 2.92 25.89 19.60
CA LYS A 46 3.67 27.01 20.17
C LYS A 46 4.09 28.07 19.14
N ARG A 47 4.17 27.70 17.85
CA ARG A 47 4.60 28.59 16.75
C ARG A 47 3.78 28.32 15.49
N VAL A 48 2.50 28.72 15.52
CA VAL A 48 1.56 28.53 14.41
C VAL A 48 1.99 29.28 13.15
N ASP A 49 2.63 30.45 13.29
CA ASP A 49 3.04 31.28 12.15
C ASP A 49 4.24 30.70 11.37
N ARG A 50 4.92 29.68 11.90
CA ARG A 50 6.05 29.05 11.21
C ARG A 50 5.54 27.99 10.23
N PRO A 51 5.78 28.13 8.92
CA PRO A 51 5.43 27.08 7.97
C PRO A 51 6.18 25.79 8.31
N MET A 52 5.46 24.68 8.38
CA MET A 52 6.05 23.35 8.59
C MET A 52 6.66 22.86 7.28
N VAL A 53 7.96 22.54 7.29
CA VAL A 53 8.64 21.90 6.16
C VAL A 53 8.52 20.38 6.31
N ILE A 54 7.74 19.75 5.44
CA ILE A 54 7.74 18.29 5.30
C ILE A 54 9.02 17.93 4.53
N PRO A 55 9.87 17.03 5.06
CA PRO A 55 11.09 16.64 4.35
C PRO A 55 10.72 15.89 3.06
N ASP A 56 11.41 16.20 1.98
CA ASP A 56 11.31 15.43 0.74
C ASP A 56 11.77 13.99 0.97
N THR A 57 11.28 13.07 0.13
CA THR A 57 11.70 11.68 0.15
C THR A 57 13.22 11.57 0.00
N PRO A 58 13.89 10.69 0.76
CA PRO A 58 15.32 10.54 0.69
C PRO A 58 15.74 10.14 -0.74
N LYS A 59 16.66 10.90 -1.33
CA LYS A 59 17.21 10.60 -2.65
C LYS A 59 17.98 9.28 -2.61
N SER A 60 17.93 8.52 -3.70
CA SER A 60 18.75 7.33 -3.87
C SER A 60 20.24 7.69 -3.84
N LYS A 61 21.07 6.70 -3.49
CA LYS A 61 22.52 6.90 -3.37
C LYS A 61 23.14 7.00 -4.76
N GLU A 62 23.28 8.20 -5.31
CA GLU A 62 23.90 8.40 -6.63
C GLU A 62 25.39 8.71 -6.51
N ILE A 63 26.18 8.12 -7.41
CA ILE A 63 27.60 8.44 -7.53
C ILE A 63 27.74 9.63 -8.46
N LYS A 64 28.53 10.63 -8.04
CA LYS A 64 28.78 11.82 -8.83
C LYS A 64 29.32 11.43 -10.22
N PRO A 65 28.83 12.04 -11.30
CA PRO A 65 29.31 11.76 -12.64
C PRO A 65 30.82 12.07 -12.73
N PRO A 66 31.54 11.36 -13.63
CA PRO A 66 32.93 11.69 -13.92
C PRO A 66 33.05 13.13 -14.43
N LYS A 67 34.21 13.76 -14.23
CA LYS A 67 34.49 15.10 -14.75
C LYS A 67 34.87 14.98 -16.22
N ASP A 68 34.32 15.86 -17.07
CA ASP A 68 34.60 15.84 -18.51
C ASP A 68 36.06 16.15 -18.85
N ILE A 69 36.67 17.12 -18.16
CA ILE A 69 38.06 17.52 -18.39
C ILE A 69 38.87 17.40 -17.10
N VAL A 70 39.87 16.53 -17.15
CA VAL A 70 40.90 16.42 -16.12
C VAL A 70 42.05 17.36 -16.51
N ARG A 71 42.27 18.40 -15.70
CA ARG A 71 43.26 19.44 -15.98
C ARG A 71 44.70 19.03 -15.63
N ASN A 72 44.86 17.98 -14.83
CA ASN A 72 46.14 17.61 -14.21
C ASN A 72 46.67 16.29 -14.76
N VAL A 73 46.50 16.04 -16.06
CA VAL A 73 46.99 14.82 -16.71
C VAL A 73 48.47 15.00 -17.02
N GLN A 74 49.33 14.23 -16.36
CA GLN A 74 50.76 14.17 -16.66
C GLN A 74 50.98 13.41 -17.98
N GLY A 75 52.05 13.72 -18.72
CA GLY A 75 52.34 13.11 -20.03
C GLY A 75 52.44 11.58 -19.98
N SER A 76 52.08 10.91 -21.07
CA SER A 76 51.94 9.44 -21.12
C SER A 76 53.23 8.66 -20.85
N SER A 77 54.40 9.26 -21.08
CA SER A 77 55.72 8.67 -20.80
C SER A 77 56.31 9.10 -19.47
N ALA A 78 55.61 9.95 -18.71
CA ALA A 78 56.11 10.45 -17.44
C ALA A 78 55.97 9.37 -16.35
N GLY A 79 56.96 9.25 -15.48
CA GLY A 79 57.00 8.22 -14.44
C GLY A 79 55.92 8.36 -13.36
N ALA A 80 55.77 7.34 -12.52
CA ALA A 80 54.82 7.33 -11.41
C ALA A 80 55.19 8.40 -10.37
N GLY A 81 54.30 9.41 -10.21
CA GLY A 81 54.43 10.41 -9.16
C GLY A 81 53.99 9.90 -7.78
N SER A 82 54.41 10.58 -6.71
CA SER A 82 54.05 10.21 -5.33
C SER A 82 52.54 10.28 -5.03
N GLY A 83 51.78 11.08 -5.79
CA GLY A 83 50.33 11.22 -5.66
C GLY A 83 49.52 10.19 -6.44
N GLU A 84 50.13 9.46 -7.38
CA GLU A 84 49.40 8.58 -8.32
C GLU A 84 48.69 7.43 -7.60
N PHE A 85 49.30 6.91 -6.54
CA PHE A 85 48.69 5.88 -5.70
C PHE A 85 47.34 6.35 -5.09
N HIS A 86 47.26 7.59 -4.64
CA HIS A 86 46.02 8.11 -4.06
C HIS A 86 44.96 8.41 -5.12
N VAL A 87 45.37 8.84 -6.32
CA VAL A 87 44.47 8.99 -7.46
C VAL A 87 43.85 7.65 -7.82
N TYR A 88 44.68 6.61 -7.98
CA TYR A 88 44.21 5.25 -8.26
C TYR A 88 43.27 4.73 -7.17
N ARG A 89 43.63 4.86 -5.89
CA ARG A 89 42.80 4.44 -4.76
C ARG A 89 41.43 5.11 -4.77
N ALA A 90 41.37 6.42 -5.04
CA ALA A 90 40.11 7.16 -5.14
C ALA A 90 39.28 6.71 -6.36
N HIS A 91 39.93 6.50 -7.50
CA HIS A 91 39.27 6.03 -8.72
C HIS A 91 38.70 4.61 -8.54
N ARG A 92 39.49 3.67 -8.03
CA ARG A 92 39.06 2.29 -7.75
C ARG A 92 37.87 2.24 -6.80
N ARG A 93 37.89 3.03 -5.71
CA ARG A 93 36.74 3.10 -4.78
C ARG A 93 35.48 3.66 -5.44
N ARG A 94 35.61 4.70 -6.28
CA ARG A 94 34.49 5.25 -7.05
C ARG A 94 33.92 4.20 -8.00
N GLU A 95 34.79 3.48 -8.69
CA GLU A 95 34.40 2.48 -9.67
C GLU A 95 33.72 1.27 -9.03
N TYR A 96 34.25 0.75 -7.91
CA TYR A 96 33.58 -0.33 -7.18
C TYR A 96 32.23 0.09 -6.62
N ALA A 97 32.11 1.32 -6.12
CA ALA A 97 30.81 1.85 -5.72
C ALA A 97 29.86 1.91 -6.93
N ARG A 98 30.36 2.30 -8.12
CA ARG A 98 29.57 2.43 -9.34
C ARG A 98 29.06 1.08 -9.84
N LEU A 99 29.94 0.08 -9.90
CA LEU A 99 29.59 -1.28 -10.25
C LEU A 99 28.58 -1.87 -9.27
N LYS A 100 28.83 -1.73 -7.96
CA LYS A 100 27.90 -2.18 -6.93
C LYS A 100 26.51 -1.55 -7.06
N MET A 101 26.44 -0.25 -7.32
CA MET A 101 25.17 0.45 -7.52
C MET A 101 24.43 -0.04 -8.78
N LEU A 102 25.17 -0.31 -9.87
CA LEU A 102 24.60 -0.86 -11.10
C LEU A 102 24.02 -2.26 -10.84
N ASP A 103 24.79 -3.14 -10.20
CA ASP A 103 24.37 -4.51 -9.89
C ASP A 103 23.16 -4.51 -8.94
N GLU A 104 23.15 -3.65 -7.91
CA GLU A 104 22.01 -3.51 -7.00
C GLU A 104 20.75 -2.98 -7.70
N ASN A 105 20.91 -2.06 -8.65
CA ASN A 105 19.77 -1.51 -9.39
C ASN A 105 19.21 -2.53 -10.40
N ALA A 106 20.08 -3.30 -11.05
CA ALA A 106 19.66 -4.38 -11.95
C ALA A 106 18.82 -5.41 -11.20
N LYS A 107 19.31 -5.91 -10.05
CA LYS A 107 18.59 -6.86 -9.19
C LYS A 107 17.24 -6.32 -8.72
N LYS A 108 17.21 -5.07 -8.23
CA LYS A 108 15.95 -4.42 -7.81
C LYS A 108 14.96 -4.28 -8.97
N SER A 109 15.45 -3.98 -10.18
CA SER A 109 14.59 -3.85 -11.35
C SER A 109 14.01 -5.20 -11.76
N GLU A 110 14.80 -6.27 -11.73
CA GLU A 110 14.34 -7.64 -12.00
C GLU A 110 13.29 -8.07 -10.99
N GLU A 111 13.58 -7.92 -9.68
CA GLU A 111 12.64 -8.22 -8.59
C GLU A 111 11.33 -7.43 -8.71
N GLN A 112 11.40 -6.14 -9.09
CA GLN A 112 10.23 -5.31 -9.30
C GLN A 112 9.39 -5.78 -10.50
N MET A 113 10.03 -6.09 -11.64
CA MET A 113 9.32 -6.60 -12.82
C MET A 113 8.61 -7.92 -12.52
N GLU A 114 9.29 -8.84 -11.81
CA GLU A 114 8.68 -10.11 -11.39
C GLU A 114 7.51 -9.90 -10.43
N TYR A 115 7.66 -9.00 -9.47
CA TYR A 115 6.61 -8.67 -8.51
C TYR A 115 5.38 -8.05 -9.20
N GLU A 116 5.60 -7.12 -10.11
CA GLU A 116 4.55 -6.47 -10.89
C GLU A 116 3.83 -7.48 -11.80
N ALA A 117 4.57 -8.38 -12.45
CA ALA A 117 4.01 -9.46 -13.25
C ALA A 117 3.10 -10.39 -12.41
N LYS A 118 3.59 -10.85 -11.24
CA LYS A 118 2.82 -11.69 -10.31
C LYS A 118 1.54 -10.98 -9.82
N ILE A 119 1.63 -9.68 -9.50
CA ILE A 119 0.46 -8.89 -9.11
C ILE A 119 -0.53 -8.77 -10.27
N ALA A 120 -0.06 -8.50 -11.49
CA ALA A 120 -0.92 -8.37 -12.65
C ALA A 120 -1.67 -9.67 -12.95
N GLU A 121 -0.99 -10.81 -12.83
CA GLU A 121 -1.61 -12.13 -12.97
C GLU A 121 -2.67 -12.39 -11.90
N MET A 122 -2.34 -12.20 -10.62
CA MET A 122 -3.31 -12.37 -9.53
C MET A 122 -4.55 -11.47 -9.70
N LYS A 123 -4.34 -10.22 -10.12
CA LYS A 123 -5.43 -9.28 -10.45
C LYS A 123 -6.27 -9.79 -11.61
N ALA A 124 -5.66 -10.23 -12.70
CA ALA A 124 -6.37 -10.77 -13.86
C ALA A 124 -7.21 -12.01 -13.51
N VAL A 125 -6.67 -12.93 -12.70
CA VAL A 125 -7.41 -14.11 -12.22
C VAL A 125 -8.59 -13.71 -11.33
N ALA A 126 -8.38 -12.76 -10.40
CA ALA A 126 -9.46 -12.24 -9.56
C ALA A 126 -10.54 -11.52 -10.39
N GLU A 127 -10.16 -10.74 -11.39
CA GLU A 127 -11.06 -10.05 -12.31
C GLU A 127 -11.85 -11.04 -13.17
N ALA A 128 -11.22 -12.08 -13.70
CA ALA A 128 -11.91 -13.14 -14.46
C ALA A 128 -12.94 -13.88 -13.59
N ARG A 129 -12.56 -14.27 -12.36
CA ARG A 129 -13.47 -14.91 -11.39
C ARG A 129 -14.64 -13.99 -11.02
N THR A 130 -14.39 -12.71 -10.76
CA THR A 130 -15.44 -11.74 -10.42
C THR A 130 -16.32 -11.38 -11.62
N ALA A 131 -15.77 -11.31 -12.83
CA ALA A 131 -16.50 -11.07 -14.08
C ALA A 131 -17.45 -12.24 -14.40
N LYS A 132 -16.99 -13.50 -14.30
CA LYS A 132 -17.85 -14.70 -14.46
C LYS A 132 -19.03 -14.66 -13.49
N LYS A 133 -18.79 -14.35 -12.20
CA LYS A 133 -19.85 -14.23 -11.18
C LYS A 133 -20.78 -13.02 -11.44
N ARG A 134 -20.24 -11.88 -11.87
CA ARG A 134 -21.00 -10.67 -12.21
C ARG A 134 -21.93 -10.91 -13.41
N ALA A 135 -21.43 -11.56 -14.47
CA ALA A 135 -22.22 -11.93 -15.64
C ALA A 135 -23.37 -12.88 -15.27
N LYS A 136 -23.13 -13.90 -14.43
CA LYS A 136 -24.20 -14.77 -13.90
C LYS A 136 -25.28 -13.97 -13.17
N ARG A 137 -24.91 -13.02 -12.30
CA ARG A 137 -25.88 -12.15 -11.59
C ARG A 137 -26.64 -11.20 -12.51
N GLN A 138 -25.98 -10.61 -13.51
CA GLN A 138 -26.63 -9.73 -14.50
C GLN A 138 -27.64 -10.50 -15.37
N LYS A 139 -27.33 -11.73 -15.79
CA LYS A 139 -28.27 -12.62 -16.48
C LYS A 139 -29.49 -12.95 -15.60
N LYS A 140 -29.29 -13.24 -14.30
CA LYS A 140 -30.41 -13.46 -13.37
C LYS A 140 -31.27 -12.20 -13.16
N ARG A 141 -30.63 -11.03 -12.98
CA ARG A 141 -31.32 -9.75 -12.83
C ARG A 141 -32.14 -9.36 -14.06
N SER A 142 -31.61 -9.56 -15.25
CA SER A 142 -32.34 -9.30 -16.50
C SER A 142 -33.54 -10.24 -16.67
N LYS A 143 -33.39 -11.55 -16.41
CA LYS A 143 -34.52 -12.50 -16.42
C LYS A 143 -35.64 -12.09 -15.45
N VAL A 144 -35.29 -11.72 -14.22
CA VAL A 144 -36.26 -11.25 -13.21
C VAL A 144 -36.91 -9.94 -13.64
N ALA A 145 -36.15 -9.00 -14.20
CA ALA A 145 -36.69 -7.73 -14.71
C ALA A 145 -37.69 -7.94 -15.86
N VAL A 146 -37.37 -8.83 -16.82
CA VAL A 146 -38.27 -9.20 -17.92
C VAL A 146 -39.54 -9.87 -17.39
N LYS A 147 -39.42 -10.82 -16.45
CA LYS A 147 -40.60 -11.46 -15.83
C LYS A 147 -41.49 -10.42 -15.12
N LYS A 148 -40.90 -9.48 -14.38
CA LYS A 148 -41.63 -8.41 -13.70
C LYS A 148 -42.33 -7.45 -14.69
N GLN A 149 -41.68 -7.12 -15.82
CA GLN A 149 -42.33 -6.32 -16.86
C GLN A 149 -43.49 -7.06 -17.51
N LYS A 150 -43.34 -8.36 -17.75
CA LYS A 150 -44.42 -9.19 -18.30
C LYS A 150 -45.60 -9.29 -17.33
N THR A 151 -45.38 -9.49 -16.04
CA THR A 151 -46.47 -9.51 -15.03
C THR A 151 -47.15 -8.15 -14.89
N LEU A 152 -46.41 -7.04 -15.00
CA LEU A 152 -47.00 -5.69 -14.97
C LEU A 152 -47.80 -5.34 -16.23
N GLN A 153 -47.47 -5.95 -17.38
CA GLN A 153 -48.26 -5.82 -18.60
C GLN A 153 -49.49 -6.72 -18.59
N ASP A 154 -49.39 -7.90 -17.98
CA ASP A 154 -50.48 -8.88 -17.84
C ASP A 154 -51.54 -8.43 -16.83
N GLU A 155 -51.16 -7.78 -15.72
CA GLU A 155 -52.13 -7.15 -14.80
C GLU A 155 -52.84 -5.91 -15.40
N GLY A 156 -52.48 -5.49 -16.61
CA GLY A 156 -53.22 -4.51 -17.41
C GLY A 156 -54.23 -5.15 -18.39
N SER A 157 -54.29 -6.47 -18.50
CA SER A 157 -55.24 -7.18 -19.36
C SER A 157 -55.97 -8.30 -18.62
N ASP A 158 -57.17 -8.01 -18.13
CA ASP A 158 -58.17 -9.01 -17.73
C ASP A 158 -58.33 -10.11 -18.79
N LYS A 159 -57.90 -11.36 -18.50
CA LYS A 159 -58.71 -12.62 -18.55
C LYS A 159 -57.88 -13.91 -18.62
N GLU A 160 -58.29 -14.84 -17.75
CA GLU A 160 -58.37 -16.31 -17.90
C GLU A 160 -57.17 -17.09 -18.46
N GLY A 161 -56.49 -17.79 -17.53
CA GLY A 161 -56.25 -19.24 -17.62
C GLY A 161 -55.26 -19.73 -18.68
N SER A 162 -54.03 -20.03 -18.27
CA SER A 162 -53.30 -21.19 -18.81
C SER A 162 -52.17 -21.56 -17.87
N ASP A 163 -52.39 -22.64 -17.16
CA ASP A 163 -51.36 -23.51 -16.61
C ASP A 163 -50.33 -23.83 -17.71
N LYS A 164 -49.06 -23.56 -17.45
CA LYS A 164 -47.95 -24.01 -18.30
C LYS A 164 -46.74 -24.22 -17.41
N GLU A 165 -46.67 -25.44 -16.89
CA GLU A 165 -45.41 -26.07 -16.49
C GLU A 165 -44.37 -25.86 -17.59
N GLU A 166 -43.24 -25.24 -17.24
CA GLU A 166 -42.06 -25.22 -18.10
C GLU A 166 -40.87 -25.70 -17.28
N SER A 167 -40.42 -26.89 -17.67
CA SER A 167 -39.26 -27.64 -17.19
C SER A 167 -38.02 -26.74 -17.09
N ASP A 168 -37.62 -26.42 -15.84
CA ASP A 168 -36.34 -25.80 -15.54
C ASP A 168 -35.26 -26.90 -15.61
N LYS A 169 -34.70 -27.08 -16.81
CA LYS A 169 -33.54 -27.94 -17.05
C LYS A 169 -32.35 -27.27 -16.38
N GLU A 170 -32.10 -27.65 -15.13
CA GLU A 170 -30.86 -27.34 -14.43
C GLU A 170 -29.67 -27.98 -15.17
N GLU A 171 -29.05 -27.21 -16.07
CA GLU A 171 -27.72 -27.50 -16.55
C GLU A 171 -26.73 -27.14 -15.42
N SER A 172 -26.60 -28.10 -14.51
CA SER A 172 -25.56 -28.12 -13.49
C SER A 172 -24.21 -28.41 -14.14
N ASP A 173 -23.62 -27.39 -14.77
CA ASP A 173 -22.19 -27.43 -15.12
C ASP A 173 -21.37 -27.35 -13.84
N LYS A 174 -21.22 -28.52 -13.22
CA LYS A 174 -20.37 -28.80 -12.07
C LYS A 174 -18.97 -29.12 -12.62
N GLU A 175 -18.34 -28.16 -13.29
CA GLU A 175 -16.90 -28.23 -13.55
C GLU A 175 -16.16 -28.01 -12.24
N GLY A 176 -15.45 -29.07 -11.83
CA GLY A 176 -14.78 -29.18 -10.54
C GLY A 176 -13.78 -28.08 -10.28
N ASP A 177 -14.01 -27.36 -9.19
CA ASP A 177 -12.99 -26.62 -8.45
C ASP A 177 -12.13 -27.67 -7.73
N LYS A 178 -11.14 -28.23 -8.44
CA LYS A 178 -10.02 -28.90 -7.78
C LYS A 178 -9.09 -27.78 -7.31
N GLU A 179 -9.17 -27.45 -6.03
CA GLU A 179 -8.05 -26.84 -5.32
C GLU A 179 -6.86 -27.81 -5.37
N GLU A 180 -5.94 -27.59 -6.31
CA GLU A 180 -4.56 -28.09 -6.14
C GLU A 180 -3.87 -27.14 -5.16
N GLY A 181 -3.74 -27.62 -3.92
CA GLY A 181 -2.83 -27.05 -2.94
C GLY A 181 -1.40 -27.30 -3.39
N ASP A 182 -0.75 -26.21 -3.81
CA ASP A 182 0.69 -26.13 -4.00
C ASP A 182 1.37 -26.29 -2.63
N LYS A 183 1.81 -27.52 -2.35
CA LYS A 183 2.82 -27.81 -1.31
C LYS A 183 4.16 -27.87 -2.04
N GLU A 184 4.92 -26.78 -1.96
CA GLU A 184 6.36 -26.82 -2.22
C GLU A 184 7.00 -27.87 -1.31
N GLU A 185 7.38 -29.01 -1.89
CA GLU A 185 8.38 -29.91 -1.33
C GLU A 185 9.73 -29.22 -1.46
N GLY A 186 10.36 -28.94 -0.31
CA GLY A 186 11.73 -28.47 -0.23
C GLY A 186 12.69 -29.54 -0.75
N ASP A 187 13.29 -29.23 -1.89
CA ASP A 187 14.41 -29.96 -2.46
C ASP A 187 15.63 -29.88 -1.52
N LYS A 188 16.12 -31.06 -1.14
CA LYS A 188 17.40 -31.24 -0.46
C LYS A 188 18.46 -31.39 -1.54
N GLU A 189 19.40 -30.47 -1.61
CA GLU A 189 20.71 -30.75 -2.17
C GLU A 189 21.78 -30.70 -1.06
N ASP A 190 22.34 -31.88 -0.82
CA ASP A 190 23.58 -32.15 -0.10
C ASP A 190 24.79 -31.56 -0.85
N LYS A 191 25.72 -30.97 -0.08
CA LYS A 191 27.17 -30.77 -0.37
C LYS A 191 27.76 -29.98 0.81
N ASP A 192 28.95 -30.22 1.32
CA ASP A 192 30.03 -31.17 1.08
C ASP A 192 31.00 -30.94 2.26
N GLU A 193 31.87 -31.91 2.48
CA GLU A 193 32.83 -32.03 3.57
C GLU A 193 33.84 -30.87 3.63
N GLY A 194 34.35 -30.61 4.84
CA GLY A 194 35.43 -29.66 5.08
C GLY A 194 36.24 -30.07 6.30
N GLU A 195 37.13 -31.05 6.10
CA GLU A 195 38.35 -31.21 6.90
C GLU A 195 39.34 -30.09 6.54
N GLU A 196 39.74 -29.29 7.54
CA GLU A 196 41.13 -28.88 7.86
C GLU A 196 41.14 -28.08 9.18
#